data_AF-A0A813FSK4-F1
#
_entry.id   AF-A0A813FSK4-F1
#
_cell.length_a   1.000
_cell.length_b   1.000
_cell.length_c   1.000
_cell.angle_alpha   90.00
_cell.angle_beta   90.00
_cell.angle_gamma   90.00
#
_symmetry.space_group_name_H-M   'P 1'
#
loop_
_entity.id
_entity.type
_entity.pdbx_description
1 polymer ?
#
loop_
_entity_poly.entity_id
_entity_poly.type
_entity_poly.pdbx_seq_one_letter_code
_entity_poly.pdbx_strand_id
1 'polypeptide(L)'
;MVPDSERPGVFRFAGGVLGPRRQEKFTVLVDGDPGLAFYPEAPGSCPPGESIVRGPGKVDEDRCFLLASLKANAAFEIVLDLTAADKRRTVDVKWPSGRVDHGSMKDTFLHFFRAA
;
A
#
# COMPACT_ATOMS: atom_id res chain seq x y z
N MET A 1 -10.60 -4.93 7.43
CA MET A 1 -11.09 -4.01 6.36
C MET A 1 -12.61 -3.90 6.50
N VAL A 2 -13.21 -2.83 5.97
CA VAL A 2 -14.67 -2.59 6.00
C VAL A 2 -15.21 -2.69 4.56
N PRO A 3 -16.31 -3.41 4.31
CA PRO A 3 -16.92 -3.47 2.98
C PRO A 3 -17.44 -2.10 2.54
N ASP A 4 -17.29 -1.81 1.25
CA ASP A 4 -17.85 -0.61 0.61
C ASP A 4 -19.35 -0.85 0.32
N SER A 5 -20.22 -0.01 0.88
CA SER A 5 -21.68 -0.17 0.75
C SER A 5 -22.21 0.13 -0.65
N GLU A 6 -21.47 0.91 -1.44
CA GLU A 6 -21.88 1.29 -2.81
C GLU A 6 -21.29 0.36 -3.86
N ARG A 7 -20.16 -0.29 -3.54
CA ARG A 7 -19.42 -1.15 -4.46
C ARG A 7 -19.23 -2.56 -3.88
N PRO A 8 -20.18 -3.48 -4.12
CA PRO A 8 -20.04 -4.87 -3.71
C PRO A 8 -18.73 -5.50 -4.19
N GLY A 9 -18.05 -6.24 -3.32
CA GLY A 9 -16.74 -6.84 -3.61
C GLY A 9 -15.55 -5.91 -3.42
N VAL A 10 -15.79 -4.67 -2.97
CA VAL A 10 -14.74 -3.72 -2.59
C VAL A 10 -14.69 -3.57 -1.08
N PHE A 11 -13.49 -3.58 -0.53
CA PHE A 11 -13.23 -3.41 0.89
C PHE A 11 -12.16 -2.35 1.10
N ARG A 12 -12.27 -1.58 2.17
CA ARG A 12 -11.38 -0.48 2.48
C ARG A 12 -10.80 -0.61 3.88
N PHE A 13 -9.54 -0.24 4.00
CA PHE A 13 -8.91 0.04 5.28
C PHE A 13 -8.46 1.49 5.25
N ALA A 14 -9.21 2.35 5.94
CA ALA A 14 -8.89 3.76 6.11
C ALA A 14 -8.23 3.98 7.48
N GLY A 15 -7.38 5.00 7.58
CA GLY A 15 -6.81 5.46 8.85
C GLY A 15 -5.41 4.96 9.16
N GLY A 16 -4.73 4.34 8.19
CA GLY A 16 -3.30 4.04 8.31
C GLY A 16 -2.47 5.32 8.22
N VAL A 17 -1.54 5.51 9.14
CA VAL A 17 -0.50 6.54 9.06
C VAL A 17 0.83 5.83 9.03
N LEU A 18 1.66 6.11 8.03
CA LEU A 18 3.01 5.54 7.98
C LEU A 18 3.81 5.95 9.22
N GLY A 19 4.46 4.97 9.85
CA GLY A 19 5.33 5.20 10.99
C GLY A 19 6.60 6.01 10.65
N PRO A 20 7.49 6.24 11.63
CA PRO A 20 8.69 7.08 11.47
C PRO A 20 9.64 6.63 10.35
N ARG A 21 9.65 5.32 10.02
CA ARG A 21 10.45 4.75 8.93
C ARG A 21 9.89 5.08 7.54
N ARG A 22 8.68 5.65 7.46
CA ARG A 22 7.96 6.01 6.24
C ARG A 22 7.77 4.85 5.26
N GLN A 23 7.86 3.63 5.79
CA GLN A 23 7.70 2.38 5.07
C GLN A 23 6.98 1.37 5.96
N GLU A 24 6.05 0.64 5.38
CA GLU A 24 5.33 -0.44 6.06
C GLU A 24 5.16 -1.61 5.09
N LYS A 25 5.16 -2.83 5.64
CA LYS A 25 4.91 -4.06 4.88
C LYS A 25 3.60 -4.66 5.32
N PHE A 26 2.82 -5.17 4.37
CA PHE A 26 1.52 -5.76 4.70
C PHE A 26 1.09 -6.84 3.72
N THR A 27 0.14 -7.67 4.16
CA THR A 27 -0.70 -8.55 3.33
C THR A 27 -2.15 -8.31 3.74
N VAL A 28 -3.11 -8.78 2.94
CA VAL A 28 -4.53 -8.66 3.27
C VAL A 28 -5.07 -10.04 3.61
N LEU A 29 -5.46 -10.25 4.87
CA LEU A 29 -6.03 -11.51 5.34
C LEU A 29 -7.55 -11.51 5.21
N VAL A 30 -8.12 -12.64 4.81
CA VAL A 30 -9.57 -12.91 4.87
C VAL A 30 -9.89 -13.40 6.28
N ASP A 31 -10.80 -12.71 6.96
CA ASP A 31 -11.24 -13.02 8.34
C ASP A 31 -10.11 -13.19 9.37
N GLY A 32 -8.94 -12.58 9.10
CA GLY A 32 -7.75 -12.70 9.94
C GLY A 32 -7.03 -14.05 9.83
N ASP A 33 -7.41 -14.93 8.91
CA ASP A 33 -6.79 -16.23 8.70
C ASP A 33 -5.47 -16.09 7.91
N PRO A 34 -4.30 -16.44 8.48
CA PRO A 34 -3.02 -16.43 7.77
C PRO A 34 -2.95 -17.41 6.58
N GLY A 35 -3.81 -18.43 6.55
CA GLY A 35 -3.94 -19.37 5.44
C GLY A 35 -4.70 -18.80 4.23
N LEU A 36 -5.35 -17.64 4.38
CA LEU A 36 -6.15 -16.99 3.36
C LEU A 36 -5.73 -15.53 3.18
N ALA A 37 -4.53 -15.33 2.60
CA ALA A 37 -3.97 -14.02 2.33
C ALA A 37 -4.01 -13.64 0.85
N PHE A 38 -4.20 -12.35 0.56
CA PHE A 38 -3.84 -11.73 -0.71
C PHE A 38 -2.43 -11.13 -0.62
N TYR A 39 -1.62 -11.41 -1.63
CA TYR A 39 -0.20 -11.08 -1.67
C TYR A 39 0.30 -10.88 -3.11
N PRO A 40 1.41 -10.16 -3.34
CA PRO A 40 1.96 -10.01 -4.68
C PRO A 40 2.57 -11.32 -5.20
N GLU A 41 2.47 -11.55 -6.51
CA GLU A 41 3.11 -12.69 -7.17
C GLU A 41 4.64 -12.59 -7.10
N ALA A 42 5.18 -11.40 -7.29
CA ALA A 42 6.62 -11.18 -7.24
C ALA A 42 7.14 -11.41 -5.80
N PRO A 43 8.26 -12.15 -5.63
CA PRO A 43 8.92 -12.25 -4.34
C PRO A 43 9.54 -10.91 -3.94
N GLY A 44 9.76 -10.75 -2.64
CA GLY A 44 10.18 -9.48 -2.05
C GLY A 44 9.01 -8.54 -1.74
N SER A 45 9.36 -7.40 -1.15
CA SER A 45 8.37 -6.36 -0.83
C SER A 45 8.08 -5.52 -2.06
N CYS A 46 6.87 -5.64 -2.63
CA CYS A 46 6.49 -4.99 -3.90
C CYS A 46 5.38 -3.94 -3.69
N PRO A 47 5.48 -2.74 -4.29
CA PRO A 47 4.40 -1.77 -4.23
C PRO A 47 3.09 -2.30 -4.84
N PRO A 48 1.92 -2.02 -4.22
CA PRO A 48 0.62 -2.31 -4.82
C PRO A 48 0.48 -1.71 -6.22
N GLY A 49 -0.06 -2.49 -7.17
CA GLY A 49 -0.18 -2.11 -8.58
C GLY A 49 1.00 -2.51 -9.49
N GLU A 50 2.15 -2.90 -8.94
CA GLU A 50 3.32 -3.28 -9.76
C GLU A 50 3.40 -4.78 -10.08
N SER A 51 2.78 -5.63 -9.26
CA SER A 51 2.73 -7.09 -9.45
C SER A 51 1.30 -7.60 -9.44
N ILE A 52 1.07 -8.77 -10.07
CA ILE A 52 -0.22 -9.46 -10.03
C ILE A 52 -0.50 -9.87 -8.58
N VAL A 53 -1.72 -9.63 -8.10
CA VAL A 53 -2.14 -10.12 -6.79
C VAL A 53 -2.57 -11.58 -6.89
N ARG A 54 -2.00 -12.43 -6.02
CA ARG A 54 -2.38 -13.83 -5.80
C ARG A 54 -3.24 -13.95 -4.54
N GLY A 55 -3.90 -15.11 -4.41
CA GLY A 55 -4.73 -15.44 -3.27
C GLY A 55 -6.26 -15.40 -3.55
N PRO A 56 -7.09 -15.62 -2.52
CA PRO A 56 -6.69 -15.88 -1.14
C PRO A 56 -6.03 -17.26 -1.00
N GLY A 57 -4.90 -17.33 -0.29
CA GLY A 57 -4.18 -18.58 -0.02
C GLY A 57 -3.00 -18.40 0.91
N LYS A 58 -2.29 -19.49 1.19
CA LYS A 58 -1.09 -19.46 2.04
C LYS A 58 0.01 -18.65 1.35
N VAL A 59 0.56 -17.69 2.08
CA VAL A 59 1.63 -16.81 1.61
C VAL A 59 2.96 -17.18 2.27
N ASP A 60 4.04 -17.10 1.50
CA ASP A 60 5.41 -17.22 1.99
C ASP A 60 5.86 -15.90 2.65
N GLU A 61 6.77 -15.95 3.62
CA GLU A 61 7.20 -14.75 4.37
C GLU A 61 7.83 -13.64 3.48
N ASP A 62 8.33 -14.00 2.29
CA ASP A 62 8.99 -13.09 1.37
C ASP A 62 8.02 -12.32 0.46
N ARG A 63 6.71 -12.61 0.49
CA ARG A 63 5.71 -11.99 -0.40
C ARG A 63 4.79 -11.06 0.36
N CYS A 64 5.11 -9.78 0.35
CA CYS A 64 4.30 -8.75 0.99
C CYS A 64 4.23 -7.47 0.14
N PHE A 65 3.18 -6.70 0.33
CA PHE A 65 3.07 -5.37 -0.24
C PHE A 65 3.95 -4.38 0.51
N LEU A 66 4.55 -3.45 -0.22
CA LEU A 66 5.34 -2.35 0.32
C LEU A 66 4.58 -1.02 0.22
N LEU A 67 4.34 -0.38 1.35
CA LEU A 67 3.99 1.04 1.42
C LEU A 67 5.25 1.85 1.63
N ALA A 68 5.45 2.90 0.84
CA ALA A 68 6.54 3.85 1.04
C ALA A 68 6.08 5.27 0.71
N SER A 69 6.49 6.24 1.52
CA SER A 69 6.21 7.66 1.32
C SER A 69 7.42 8.52 1.63
N LEU A 70 7.53 9.66 0.94
CA LEU A 70 8.52 10.70 1.27
C LEU A 70 7.98 11.72 2.28
N LYS A 71 6.68 11.69 2.55
CA LYS A 71 6.00 12.57 3.50
C LYS A 71 5.90 11.88 4.86
N ALA A 72 6.34 12.57 5.92
CA ALA A 72 6.17 12.09 7.28
C ALA A 72 4.67 12.03 7.64
N ASN A 73 4.26 11.01 8.40
CA ASN A 73 2.88 10.81 8.80
C ASN A 73 1.89 10.82 7.62
N ALA A 74 2.31 10.30 6.46
CA ALA A 74 1.44 10.20 5.30
C ALA A 74 0.30 9.23 5.59
N ALA A 75 -0.92 9.75 5.57
CA ALA A 75 -2.13 8.96 5.67
C ALA A 75 -2.34 8.15 4.38
N PHE A 76 -2.71 6.88 4.53
CA PHE A 76 -3.00 5.98 3.44
C PHE A 76 -4.31 5.21 3.66
N GLU A 77 -4.89 4.77 2.56
CA GLU A 77 -6.03 3.86 2.52
C GLU A 77 -5.66 2.66 1.65
N ILE A 78 -5.86 1.45 2.16
CA ILE A 78 -5.71 0.21 1.39
C ILE A 78 -7.09 -0.19 0.86
N VAL A 79 -7.18 -0.47 -0.44
CA VAL A 79 -8.39 -0.91 -1.12
C VAL A 79 -8.18 -2.32 -1.65
N LEU A 80 -9.06 -3.24 -1.29
CA LEU A 80 -9.16 -4.57 -1.88
C LEU A 80 -10.37 -4.58 -2.81
N ASP A 81 -10.15 -4.73 -4.11
CA ASP A 81 -11.18 -4.79 -5.13
C ASP A 81 -11.19 -6.17 -5.79
N LEU A 82 -12.13 -7.02 -5.34
CA LEU A 82 -12.29 -8.37 -5.86
C LEU A 82 -12.91 -8.38 -7.27
N THR A 83 -13.44 -7.24 -7.72
CA THR A 83 -14.06 -7.07 -9.05
C THR A 83 -13.09 -6.54 -10.10
N ALA A 84 -11.87 -6.17 -9.69
CA ALA A 84 -10.86 -5.61 -10.59
C ALA A 84 -10.53 -6.57 -11.76
N ALA A 85 -10.71 -6.07 -12.99
CA ALA A 85 -10.34 -6.80 -14.21
C ALA A 85 -8.81 -6.96 -14.33
N ASP A 86 -8.05 -5.90 -14.02
CA ASP A 86 -6.60 -5.98 -13.87
C ASP A 86 -6.26 -6.52 -12.47
N LYS A 87 -5.69 -7.73 -12.42
CA LYS A 87 -5.30 -8.39 -11.16
C LYS A 87 -4.20 -7.65 -10.40
N ARG A 88 -3.48 -6.72 -11.02
CA ARG A 88 -2.54 -5.82 -10.32
C ARG A 88 -3.27 -4.78 -9.48
N ARG A 89 -4.52 -4.47 -9.84
CA ARG A 89 -5.40 -3.50 -9.16
C ARG A 89 -6.33 -4.14 -8.14
N THR A 90 -6.22 -5.45 -7.89
CA THR A 90 -6.97 -6.11 -6.83
C THR A 90 -6.61 -5.56 -5.46
N VAL A 91 -5.36 -5.16 -5.23
CA VAL A 91 -4.95 -4.38 -4.06
C VAL A 91 -4.38 -3.06 -4.55
N ASP A 92 -4.95 -1.96 -4.08
CA ASP A 92 -4.51 -0.61 -4.42
C ASP A 92 -4.36 0.25 -3.16
N VAL A 93 -3.59 1.33 -3.27
CA VAL A 93 -3.35 2.26 -2.16
C VAL A 93 -3.67 3.66 -2.59
N LYS A 94 -4.53 4.33 -1.81
CA LYS A 94 -4.82 5.74 -1.98
C LYS A 94 -4.08 6.55 -0.93
N TRP A 95 -3.65 7.75 -1.33
CA TRP A 95 -2.94 8.71 -0.48
C TRP A 95 -3.76 10.00 -0.39
N PRO A 96 -4.73 10.11 0.53
CA PRO A 96 -5.68 11.23 0.57
C PRO A 96 -5.00 12.60 0.70
N SER A 97 -3.88 12.65 1.43
CA SER A 97 -3.10 13.88 1.65
C SER A 97 -1.83 13.98 0.77
N GLY A 98 -1.70 13.10 -0.23
CA GLY A 98 -0.49 12.93 -1.03
C GLY A 98 0.62 12.15 -0.32
N ARG A 99 1.50 11.53 -1.12
CA ARG A 99 2.64 10.71 -0.65
C ARG A 99 3.98 11.45 -0.61
N VAL A 100 3.96 12.74 -0.96
CA VAL A 100 5.14 13.58 -1.17
C VAL A 100 4.83 14.99 -0.63
N ASP A 101 5.77 15.56 0.12
CA ASP A 101 5.78 16.98 0.44
C ASP A 101 6.72 17.72 -0.53
N HIS A 102 6.14 18.41 -1.50
CA HIS A 102 6.90 19.15 -2.50
C HIS A 102 7.59 20.41 -1.93
N GLY A 103 7.12 20.96 -0.80
CA GLY A 103 7.77 22.10 -0.15
C GLY A 103 9.09 21.67 0.48
N SER A 104 9.02 20.64 1.34
CA SER A 104 10.19 20.09 2.00
C SER A 104 11.24 19.53 1.01
N MET A 105 10.82 18.94 -0.11
CA MET A 105 11.76 18.48 -1.13
C MET A 105 12.50 19.62 -1.83
N LYS A 106 11.82 20.73 -2.14
CA LYS A 106 12.47 21.91 -2.73
C LYS A 106 13.48 22.52 -1.78
N ASP A 107 13.14 22.64 -0.51
CA ASP A 107 14.05 23.19 0.51
C ASP A 107 15.27 22.29 0.71
N THR A 108 15.08 20.98 0.79
CA THR A 108 16.19 20.01 0.91
C THR A 108 17.11 20.08 -0.29
N PHE A 109 16.56 20.14 -1.50
CA PHE A 109 17.33 20.30 -2.74
C PHE A 109 18.13 21.61 -2.72
N LEU A 110 17.49 22.75 -2.43
CA LEU A 110 18.15 24.05 -2.39
C LEU A 110 19.24 24.11 -1.32
N HIS A 111 19.05 23.50 -0.15
CA HIS A 111 20.08 23.41 0.87
C HIS A 111 21.27 22.55 0.42
N PHE A 112 21.01 21.42 -0.23
CA PHE A 112 22.06 20.53 -0.73
C PHE A 112 22.94 21.22 -1.79
N PHE A 113 22.34 21.97 -2.72
CA PHE A 113 23.08 22.66 -3.78
C PHE A 113 23.67 24.02 -3.38
N ARG A 114 23.22 24.62 -2.27
CA ARG A 114 23.85 25.84 -1.71
C ARG A 114 25.01 25.55 -0.77
N ALA A 115 25.20 24.29 -0.37
CA ALA A 115 26.28 23.85 0.50
C ALA A 115 27.46 23.20 -0.26
N ALA A 116 27.40 23.17 -1.60
CA ALA A 116 28.45 22.70 -2.51
C ALA A 116 29.06 23.91 -3.25
#